data_AF-A0A9D4Z0A7-F1
#
_entry.id   AF-A0A9D4Z0A7-F1
#
_cell.length_a   1.000
_cell.length_b   1.000
_cell.length_c   1.000
_cell.angle_alpha   90.00
_cell.angle_beta   90.00
_cell.angle_gamma   90.00
#
_symmetry.space_group_name_H-M   'P 1'
#
loop_
_entity.id
_entity.type
_entity.pdbx_description
1 polymer ?
#
loop_
_entity_poly.entity_id
_entity_poly.type
_entity_poly.pdbx_seq_one_letter_code
_entity_poly.pdbx_strand_id
1 'polypeptide(L)'
;MSGAPQPAAPVRVLTTVDIQQMLEENAKLIAALVENQNIGKLDQCSAYQKRLQENLVTLASLADSQATPQQQAGAAAAVPSGGGQPR
;
A
#
# COMPACT_ATOMS: atom_id res chain seq x y z
N MET A 1 -8.29 33.06 -3.60
CA MET A 1 -7.55 31.91 -3.04
C MET A 1 -8.09 30.64 -3.68
N SER A 2 -7.67 30.36 -4.92
CA SER A 2 -8.12 29.17 -5.64
C SER A 2 -7.10 28.06 -5.41
N GLY A 3 -7.41 27.16 -4.46
CA GLY A 3 -6.65 25.92 -4.29
C GLY A 3 -6.95 25.00 -5.45
N ALA A 4 -6.00 24.82 -6.36
CA ALA A 4 -6.11 23.82 -7.42
C ALA A 4 -6.21 22.41 -6.80
N PRO A 5 -7.04 21.52 -7.33
CA PRO A 5 -7.04 20.12 -6.91
C PRO A 5 -5.69 19.53 -7.31
N GLN A 6 -4.91 19.12 -6.32
CA GLN A 6 -3.66 18.41 -6.58
C GLN A 6 -3.97 17.12 -7.35
N PRO A 7 -3.21 16.78 -8.39
CA PRO A 7 -3.38 15.52 -9.09
C PRO A 7 -3.12 14.39 -8.10
N ALA A 8 -4.16 13.62 -7.78
CA ALA A 8 -4.04 12.42 -6.96
C ALA A 8 -3.04 11.49 -7.65
N ALA A 9 -1.86 11.33 -7.01
CA ALA A 9 -0.86 10.39 -7.47
C ALA A 9 -1.51 9.00 -7.66
N PRO A 10 -1.08 8.22 -8.66
CA PRO A 10 -1.68 6.92 -8.93
C PRO A 10 -1.57 6.05 -7.66
N VAL A 11 -2.74 5.72 -7.09
CA VAL A 11 -2.83 4.77 -5.97
C VAL A 11 -2.30 3.45 -6.51
N ARG A 12 -1.09 3.08 -6.07
CA ARG A 12 -0.47 1.83 -6.48
C ARG A 12 -1.24 0.71 -5.78
N VAL A 13 -2.14 0.08 -6.53
CA VAL A 13 -2.95 -1.03 -6.02
C VAL A 13 -2.04 -2.24 -5.88
N LEU A 14 -1.50 -2.43 -4.69
CA LEU A 14 -0.73 -3.63 -4.36
C LEU A 14 -1.72 -4.77 -4.11
N THR A 15 -1.53 -5.92 -4.77
CA THR A 15 -2.43 -7.05 -4.58
C THR A 15 -2.06 -7.83 -3.31
N THR A 16 -3.00 -8.63 -2.80
CA THR A 16 -2.71 -9.56 -1.70
C THR A 16 -1.62 -10.58 -2.04
N VAL A 17 -1.39 -10.88 -3.33
CA VAL A 17 -0.29 -11.74 -3.78
C VAL A 17 1.05 -11.04 -3.61
N ASP A 18 1.15 -9.77 -4.00
CA ASP A 18 2.37 -8.97 -3.85
C ASP A 18 2.76 -8.80 -2.37
N ILE A 19 1.76 -8.61 -1.49
CA ILE A 19 1.97 -8.54 -0.03
C ILE A 19 2.57 -9.85 0.47
N GLN A 20 2.00 -10.99 0.09
CA GLN A 20 2.50 -12.31 0.50
C GLN A 20 3.93 -12.55 -0.02
N GLN A 21 4.20 -12.19 -1.27
CA GLN A 21 5.54 -12.29 -1.86
C GLN A 21 6.57 -11.49 -1.05
N MET A 22 6.24 -10.25 -0.69
CA MET A 22 7.10 -9.39 0.12
C MET A 22 7.31 -9.93 1.55
N LEU A 23 6.28 -10.49 2.18
CA LEU A 23 6.41 -11.13 3.50
C LEU A 23 7.34 -12.35 3.44
N GLU A 24 7.17 -13.19 2.42
CA GLU A 24 8.01 -14.37 2.22
C GLU A 24 9.46 -13.99 1.86
N GLU A 25 9.64 -12.94 1.07
CA GLU A 25 10.95 -12.34 0.77
C GLU A 25 11.60 -11.80 2.06
N ASN A 26 10.86 -11.11 2.92
CA ASN A 26 11.38 -10.60 4.20
C ASN A 26 11.90 -11.72 5.09
N ALA A 27 11.19 -12.86 5.17
CA ALA A 27 11.65 -14.02 5.93
C ALA A 27 12.99 -14.57 5.39
N LYS A 28 13.11 -14.68 4.06
CA LYS A 28 14.35 -15.14 3.39
C LYS A 28 15.50 -14.16 3.61
N LEU A 29 15.24 -12.85 3.51
CA LEU A 29 16.23 -11.80 3.73
C LEU A 29 16.75 -11.79 5.17
N ILE A 30 15.87 -11.93 6.16
CA ILE A 30 16.25 -12.00 7.58
C ILE A 30 17.12 -13.24 7.84
N ALA A 31 16.72 -14.40 7.31
CA ALA A 31 17.51 -15.63 7.45
C ALA A 31 18.91 -15.47 6.81
N ALA A 32 18.97 -14.93 5.58
CA ALA A 32 20.22 -14.65 4.90
C ALA A 32 21.08 -13.63 5.67
N LEU A 33 20.49 -12.60 6.27
CA LEU A 33 21.20 -11.60 7.07
C LEU A 33 21.86 -12.19 8.31
N VAL A 34 21.17 -13.08 9.02
CA VAL A 34 21.70 -13.75 10.20
C VAL A 34 22.86 -14.67 9.80
N GLU A 35 22.69 -15.45 8.74
CA GLU A 35 23.73 -16.34 8.23
C GLU A 35 24.96 -15.55 7.74
N ASN A 36 24.76 -14.49 6.96
CA ASN A 36 25.85 -13.68 6.41
C ASN A 36 26.62 -12.91 7.49
N GLN A 37 25.95 -12.48 8.57
CA GLN A 37 26.64 -11.90 9.73
C GLN A 37 27.49 -12.95 10.46
N ASN A 38 27.01 -14.19 10.59
CA ASN A 38 27.75 -15.25 11.27
C ASN A 38 29.05 -15.65 10.54
N ILE A 39 29.08 -15.51 9.21
CA ILE A 39 30.26 -15.81 8.36
C ILE A 39 31.07 -14.57 7.96
N GLY A 40 30.71 -13.37 8.45
CA GLY A 40 31.44 -12.12 8.20
C GLY A 40 31.24 -11.48 6.82
N LYS A 41 30.21 -11.86 6.06
CA LYS A 41 29.89 -11.30 4.73
C LYS A 41 29.04 -10.03 4.83
N LEU A 42 29.64 -8.96 5.36
CA LEU A 42 28.96 -7.69 5.60
C LEU A 42 28.51 -6.99 4.30
N ASP A 43 29.24 -7.16 3.20
CA ASP A 43 28.87 -6.57 1.91
C ASP A 43 27.52 -7.09 1.39
N GLN A 44 27.25 -8.40 1.55
CA GLN A 44 25.98 -9.00 1.16
C GLN A 44 24.86 -8.59 2.11
N CYS A 45 25.18 -8.34 3.38
CA CYS A 45 24.22 -7.85 4.36
C CYS A 45 23.65 -6.47 3.97
N SER A 46 24.48 -5.57 3.41
CA SER A 46 24.01 -4.25 2.96
C SER A 46 22.90 -4.36 1.91
N ALA A 47 23.08 -5.22 0.90
CA ALA A 47 22.08 -5.44 -0.14
C ALA A 47 20.77 -6.05 0.42
N TYR A 48 20.89 -7.04 1.31
CA TYR A 48 19.73 -7.66 1.94
C TYR A 48 18.99 -6.71 2.89
N GLN A 49 19.72 -5.86 3.63
CA GLN A 49 19.15 -4.83 4.49
C GLN A 49 18.35 -3.81 3.70
N LYS A 50 18.91 -3.31 2.58
CA LYS A 50 18.22 -2.35 1.72
C LYS A 50 16.90 -2.93 1.19
N ARG A 51 16.95 -4.16 0.70
CA ARG A 51 15.76 -4.84 0.16
C ARG A 51 14.69 -5.07 1.24
N LEU A 52 15.12 -5.49 2.43
CA LEU A 52 14.24 -5.69 3.58
C LEU A 52 13.56 -4.37 3.97
N GLN A 53 14.32 -3.28 4.00
CA GLN A 53 13.80 -1.95 4.32
C GLN A 53 12.77 -1.47 3.30
N GLU A 54 13.03 -1.64 2.00
CA GLU A 54 12.08 -1.29 0.93
C GLU A 54 10.74 -2.03 1.09
N ASN A 55 10.80 -3.33 1.37
CA ASN A 55 9.60 -4.13 1.57
C ASN A 55 8.81 -3.67 2.81
N LEU A 56 9.50 -3.42 3.94
CA LEU A 56 8.86 -2.93 5.16
C LEU A 56 8.20 -1.56 4.99
N VAL A 57 8.89 -0.61 4.33
CA VAL A 57 8.34 0.73 4.04
C VAL A 57 7.12 0.63 3.12
N THR A 58 7.17 -0.26 2.12
CA THR A 58 6.05 -0.50 1.21
C THR A 58 4.84 -1.08 1.94
N LEU A 59 5.04 -2.06 2.83
CA LEU A 59 3.97 -2.62 3.67
C LEU A 59 3.38 -1.58 4.63
N ALA A 60 4.23 -0.75 5.26
CA ALA A 60 3.78 0.32 6.15
C ALA A 60 2.94 1.35 5.40
N SER A 61 3.44 1.83 4.26
CA SER A 61 2.72 2.80 3.41
C SER A 61 1.37 2.26 2.93
N LEU A 62 1.28 0.96 2.65
CA LEU A 62 0.03 0.30 2.31
C LEU A 62 -0.93 0.23 3.50
N ALA A 63 -0.44 -0.13 4.68
CA ALA A 63 -1.24 -0.15 5.91
C ALA A 63 -1.79 1.25 6.25
N ASP A 64 -0.96 2.29 6.11
CA ASP A 64 -1.39 3.68 6.28
C ASP A 64 -2.44 4.09 5.24
N SER A 65 -2.31 3.64 3.98
CA SER A 65 -3.26 3.96 2.91
C SER A 65 -4.62 3.26 3.06
N GLN A 66 -4.64 2.06 3.65
CA GLN A 66 -5.88 1.33 3.98
C GLN A 66 -6.63 1.91 5.17
N ALA A 67 -5.99 2.76 6.00
CA ALA A 67 -6.64 3.44 7.11
C ALA A 67 -7.61 4.56 6.65
N THR A 68 -7.61 4.93 5.37
CA THR A 68 -8.70 5.70 4.77
C THR A 68 -9.81 4.70 4.41
N PRO A 69 -10.93 4.61 5.17
CA PRO A 69 -12.11 3.98 4.63
C PRO A 69 -12.46 4.76 3.37
N GLN A 70 -12.22 4.14 2.23
CA GLN A 70 -12.83 4.56 0.99
C GLN A 70 -14.31 4.38 1.26
N GLN A 71 -14.95 5.47 1.71
CA GLN A 71 -16.37 5.61 1.84
C GLN A 71 -16.91 5.28 0.46
N GLN A 72 -17.24 4.00 0.29
CA GLN A 72 -17.85 3.48 -0.90
C GLN A 72 -19.24 4.11 -0.87
N ALA A 73 -19.34 5.31 -1.43
CA ALA A 73 -20.58 5.99 -1.72
C ALA A 73 -21.26 5.25 -2.88
N GLY A 74 -21.51 3.97 -2.69
CA GLY A 74 -22.56 3.22 -3.36
C GLY A 74 -23.89 3.62 -2.75
N ALA A 75 -24.31 4.86 -2.99
CA ALA A 75 -25.73 5.22 -2.95
C ALA A 75 -26.21 5.37 -4.39
N ALA A 76 -26.12 4.26 -5.13
CA ALA A 76 -26.95 4.11 -6.32
C ALA A 76 -28.41 3.97 -5.85
N ALA A 77 -29.27 4.76 -6.49
CA ALA A 77 -30.72 4.57 -6.60
C ALA A 77 -31.57 4.73 -5.33
N ALA A 78 -32.12 5.94 -5.15
CA ALA A 78 -33.47 6.11 -4.63
C ALA A 78 -34.23 7.18 -5.45
N VAL A 79 -35.05 6.66 -6.39
CA VAL A 79 -36.35 7.16 -6.91
C VAL A 79 -36.46 8.56 -7.56
N PRO A 80 -36.80 8.64 -8.87
CA PRO A 80 -37.46 9.82 -9.44
C PRO A 80 -38.95 9.74 -9.09
N SER A 81 -39.38 10.39 -8.01
CA SER A 81 -40.82 10.61 -7.80
C SER A 81 -41.23 11.85 -8.57
N GLY A 82 -41.81 11.62 -9.76
CA GLY A 82 -42.62 12.62 -10.42
C GLY A 82 -43.82 13.00 -9.56
N GLY A 83 -44.23 14.27 -9.67
CA GLY A 83 -45.47 14.78 -9.09
C GLY A 83 -45.54 16.29 -9.33
N GLY A 84 -46.61 16.74 -10.00
CA GLY A 84 -46.84 18.12 -10.44
C GLY A 84 -46.87 19.17 -9.32
N GLN A 85 -47.10 20.45 -9.56
CA GLN A 85 -47.76 21.15 -10.66
C GLN A 85 -47.50 22.67 -10.41
N PRO A 86 -47.60 23.57 -11.42
CA PRO A 86 -47.26 24.98 -11.25
C PRO A 86 -48.44 25.77 -10.66
N ARG A 87 -48.15 26.88 -9.96
CA ARG A 87 -48.95 28.12 -9.95
C ARG A 87 -48.06 29.31 -9.64
#